data_AF-A0A831L820-F1
#
_entry.id   AF-A0A831L820-F1
#
_cell.length_a   1.000
_cell.length_b   1.000
_cell.length_c   1.000
_cell.angle_alpha   90.00
_cell.angle_beta   90.00
_cell.angle_gamma   90.00
#
_symmetry.space_group_name_H-M   'P 1'
#
loop_
_entity.id
_entity.type
_entity.pdbx_description
1 polymer ?
#
loop_
_entity_poly.entity_id
_entity_poly.type
_entity_poly.pdbx_seq_one_letter_code
_entity_poly.pdbx_strand_id
1 'polypeptide(L)'
;MKPLQVRSKVWLEVDGAPLLGDGRERLLRLIDEFGSINAAARRMDLSYRRALGFVQAMEENLEIPLVLRAKGGAGGGNSSLTPEAQELLTKFDRLRQGINQAIDEKFAAIFDR
;
A
#
# COMPACT_ATOMS: atom_id res chain seq x y z
N MET A 1 -19.86 -8.88 28.79
CA MET A 1 -18.56 -8.94 28.07
C MET A 1 -18.59 -7.88 26.97
N LYS A 2 -17.46 -7.25 26.63
CA LYS A 2 -17.41 -6.33 25.47
C LYS A 2 -17.49 -7.15 24.17
N PRO A 3 -18.08 -6.64 23.08
CA PRO A 3 -18.16 -7.35 21.81
C PRO A 3 -16.75 -7.61 21.26
N LEU A 4 -16.50 -8.83 20.82
CA LEU A 4 -15.26 -9.21 20.15
C LEU A 4 -15.33 -8.80 18.66
N GLN A 5 -14.21 -8.40 18.09
CA GLN A 5 -14.08 -8.07 16.67
C GLN A 5 -12.91 -8.84 16.08
N VAL A 6 -13.11 -9.43 14.91
CA VAL A 6 -12.04 -10.04 14.15
C VAL A 6 -11.33 -9.00 13.29
N ARG A 7 -10.02 -9.15 13.14
CA ARG A 7 -9.18 -8.32 12.27
C ARG A 7 -8.21 -9.22 11.53
N SER A 8 -7.99 -8.91 10.26
CA SER A 8 -7.06 -9.64 9.40
C SER A 8 -6.03 -8.70 8.79
N LYS A 9 -4.84 -9.23 8.50
CA LYS A 9 -3.81 -8.56 7.71
C LYS A 9 -3.44 -9.47 6.56
N VAL A 10 -3.31 -8.89 5.38
CA VAL A 10 -2.84 -9.58 4.17
C VAL A 10 -1.70 -8.77 3.57
N TRP A 11 -0.72 -9.48 3.02
CA TRP A 11 0.34 -8.88 2.22
C TRP A 11 0.65 -9.77 1.03
N LEU A 12 1.19 -9.17 -0.02
CA LEU A 12 1.70 -9.83 -1.21
C LEU A 12 3.22 -9.97 -1.09
N GLU A 13 3.74 -11.04 -1.66
CA GLU A 13 5.17 -11.31 -1.75
C GLU A 13 5.58 -11.58 -3.19
N VAL A 14 6.85 -11.33 -3.50
CA VAL A 14 7.53 -11.79 -4.71
C VAL A 14 8.80 -12.49 -4.26
N ASP A 15 9.00 -13.73 -4.68
CA ASP A 15 10.17 -14.55 -4.34
C ASP A 15 10.48 -14.63 -2.83
N GLY A 16 9.43 -14.68 -2.00
CA GLY A 16 9.52 -14.73 -0.54
C GLY A 16 9.90 -13.41 0.14
N ALA A 17 10.00 -12.31 -0.62
CA ALA A 17 10.16 -10.98 -0.09
C ALA A 17 8.80 -10.25 -0.02
N PRO A 18 8.48 -9.56 1.09
CA PRO A 18 7.30 -8.70 1.16
C PRO A 18 7.32 -7.68 0.03
N LEU A 19 6.22 -7.56 -0.71
CA LEU A 19 6.01 -6.59 -1.78
C LEU A 19 5.05 -5.50 -1.33
N LEU A 20 3.79 -5.86 -1.03
CA LEU A 20 2.72 -4.91 -0.76
C LEU A 20 1.89 -5.35 0.44
N GLY A 21 1.70 -4.44 1.39
CA GLY A 21 0.81 -4.60 2.55
C GLY A 21 0.48 -3.21 3.10
N ASP A 22 -0.20 -3.13 4.25
CA ASP A 22 -0.74 -1.87 4.79
C ASP A 22 0.20 -0.65 4.72
N GLY A 23 1.48 -0.84 5.06
CA GLY A 23 2.46 0.26 5.03
C GLY A 23 2.79 0.75 3.62
N ARG A 24 3.09 -0.17 2.70
CA ARG A 24 3.53 0.18 1.35
C ARG A 24 2.38 0.57 0.44
N GLU A 25 1.22 -0.05 0.62
CA GLU A 25 -0.03 0.38 -0.03
C GLU A 25 -0.37 1.82 0.39
N ARG A 26 -0.32 2.12 1.69
CA ARG A 26 -0.56 3.48 2.18
C ARG A 26 0.43 4.48 1.62
N LEU A 27 1.71 4.11 1.51
CA LEU A 27 2.72 4.97 0.89
C LEU A 27 2.35 5.34 -0.55
N LEU A 28 1.99 4.35 -1.37
CA LEU A 28 1.59 4.59 -2.77
C LEU A 28 0.37 5.50 -2.87
N ARG A 29 -0.66 5.28 -2.03
CA ARG A 29 -1.86 6.14 -2.02
C ARG A 29 -1.54 7.58 -1.62
N LEU A 30 -0.69 7.78 -0.61
CA LEU A 30 -0.30 9.12 -0.19
C LEU A 30 0.58 9.82 -1.24
N ILE A 31 1.37 9.07 -2.02
CA ILE A 31 2.10 9.63 -3.16
C ILE A 31 1.11 10.14 -4.20
N ASP A 32 0.09 9.36 -4.53
CA ASP A 32 -0.97 9.76 -5.47
C ASP A 32 -1.76 10.97 -4.97
N GLU A 33 -2.13 10.98 -3.68
CA GLU A 33 -2.89 12.06 -3.03
C GLU A 33 -2.12 13.38 -3.00
N PHE A 34 -0.83 13.36 -2.63
CA PHE A 34 -0.05 14.59 -2.45
C PHE A 34 0.80 14.97 -3.66
N GLY A 35 0.87 14.12 -4.67
CA GLY A 35 1.75 14.34 -5.81
C GLY A 35 3.25 14.33 -5.44
N SER A 36 3.64 13.72 -4.31
CA SER A 36 5.01 13.84 -3.78
C SER A 36 5.40 12.72 -2.82
N ILE A 37 6.51 12.04 -3.11
CA ILE A 37 7.13 11.07 -2.19
C ILE A 37 7.55 11.72 -0.87
N ASN A 38 8.03 12.96 -0.90
CA ASN A 38 8.45 13.65 0.33
C ASN A 38 7.26 14.02 1.22
N ALA A 39 6.15 14.48 0.63
CA ALA A 39 4.93 14.76 1.39
C ALA A 39 4.33 13.47 1.98
N ALA A 40 4.27 12.39 1.19
CA ALA A 40 3.83 11.08 1.65
C ALA A 40 4.70 10.55 2.80
N ALA A 41 6.04 10.66 2.69
CA ALA A 41 6.97 10.28 3.73
C ALA A 41 6.71 11.05 5.04
N ARG A 42 6.57 12.38 4.97
CA ARG A 42 6.23 13.22 6.13
C ARG A 42 4.91 12.81 6.77
N ARG A 43 3.88 12.52 5.96
CA ARG A 43 2.57 12.08 6.45
C ARG A 43 2.61 10.73 7.19
N MET A 44 3.61 9.91 6.89
CA MET A 44 3.83 8.59 7.50
C MET A 44 4.91 8.62 8.60
N ASP A 45 5.42 9.79 8.98
CA ASP A 45 6.56 9.93 9.91
C ASP A 45 7.81 9.15 9.46
N LEU A 46 8.02 9.07 8.14
CA LEU A 46 9.19 8.44 7.51
C LEU A 46 10.16 9.50 6.97
N SER A 47 11.44 9.16 6.95
CA SER A 47 12.40 9.93 6.16
C SER A 47 12.10 9.74 4.67
N TYR A 48 12.37 10.78 3.87
CA TYR A 48 12.27 10.68 2.41
C TYR A 48 13.06 9.49 1.86
N ARG A 49 14.30 9.28 2.34
CA ARG A 49 15.14 8.15 1.93
C ARG A 49 14.48 6.79 2.20
N ARG A 50 13.78 6.64 3.34
CA ARG A 50 13.09 5.40 3.68
C ARG A 50 11.88 5.16 2.79
N ALA A 51 11.06 6.19 2.55
CA ALA A 51 9.93 6.10 1.63
C ALA A 51 10.39 5.79 0.19
N LEU A 52 11.42 6.48 -0.28
CA LEU A 52 12.02 6.23 -1.58
C LEU A 52 12.55 4.79 -1.69
N GLY A 53 13.25 4.29 -0.67
CA GLY A 53 13.74 2.92 -0.64
C GLY A 53 12.61 1.87 -0.68
N PHE A 54 11.45 2.14 -0.07
CA PHE A 54 10.29 1.26 -0.22
C PHE A 54 9.74 1.25 -1.64
N VAL A 55 9.65 2.40 -2.30
CA VAL A 55 9.23 2.48 -3.71
C VAL A 55 10.21 1.70 -4.59
N GLN A 56 11.51 1.96 -4.45
CA GLN A 56 12.56 1.28 -5.22
C GLN A 56 12.53 -0.23 -5.01
N ALA A 57 12.42 -0.70 -3.77
CA ALA A 57 12.33 -2.13 -3.50
C ALA A 57 11.10 -2.77 -4.15
N MET A 58 9.94 -2.09 -4.19
CA MET A 58 8.76 -2.62 -4.90
C MET A 58 8.96 -2.64 -6.41
N GLU A 59 9.54 -1.59 -6.99
CA GLU A 59 9.83 -1.48 -8.42
C GLU A 59 10.85 -2.55 -8.86
N GLU A 60 11.89 -2.79 -8.05
CA GLU A 60 12.91 -3.81 -8.28
C GLU A 60 12.31 -5.23 -8.26
N ASN A 61 11.46 -5.54 -7.27
CA ASN A 61 10.82 -6.85 -7.17
C ASN A 61 9.79 -7.11 -8.29
N LEU A 62 9.14 -6.06 -8.81
CA LEU A 62 8.14 -6.22 -9.87
C LEU A 62 8.70 -6.01 -11.28
N GLU A 63 9.95 -5.56 -11.41
CA GLU A 63 10.59 -5.19 -12.67
C GLU A 63 9.81 -4.14 -13.49
N ILE A 64 8.99 -3.32 -12.82
CA ILE A 64 8.18 -2.25 -13.44
C ILE A 64 8.20 -0.98 -12.57
N PRO A 65 8.10 0.22 -13.18
CA PRO A 65 7.92 1.45 -12.42
C PRO A 65 6.53 1.49 -11.77
N LEU A 66 6.48 1.96 -10.52
CA LEU A 66 5.24 2.21 -9.79
C LEU A 66 4.95 3.70 -9.62
N VAL A 67 6.00 4.54 -9.68
CA VAL A 67 5.88 6.00 -9.49
C VAL A 67 6.55 6.73 -10.64
N LEU A 68 5.77 7.53 -11.37
CA LEU A 68 6.28 8.51 -12.34
C LEU A 68 6.89 9.69 -11.58
N ARG A 69 8.12 10.08 -11.94
CA ARG A 69 8.86 11.16 -11.28
C ARG A 69 9.17 12.27 -12.29
N ALA A 70 8.60 13.45 -12.10
CA ALA A 70 9.00 14.62 -12.88
C ALA A 70 10.32 15.21 -12.34
N LYS A 71 11.27 15.53 -13.23
CA LYS A 71 12.49 16.28 -12.86
C LYS A 71 12.07 17.66 -12.34
N GLY A 72 12.38 17.95 -11.07
CA GLY A 72 11.89 19.12 -10.37
C GLY A 72 12.55 20.44 -10.80
N GLY A 73 11.71 21.43 -11.11
CA GLY A 73 12.04 22.87 -10.99
C GLY A 73 11.64 23.39 -9.60
N ALA A 74 11.63 24.72 -9.42
CA ALA A 74 11.54 25.43 -8.13
C ALA A 74 10.34 25.09 -7.20
N GLY A 75 9.34 24.34 -7.68
CA GLY A 75 8.16 23.93 -6.90
C GLY A 75 8.20 22.51 -6.31
N GLY A 76 9.26 21.74 -6.52
CA GLY A 76 9.33 20.33 -6.15
C GLY A 76 8.78 19.40 -7.24
N GLY A 77 9.41 18.25 -7.45
CA GLY A 77 9.02 17.31 -8.51
C GLY A 77 7.68 16.66 -8.25
N ASN A 78 6.76 16.74 -9.21
CA ASN A 78 5.50 16.00 -9.18
C ASN A 78 5.79 14.50 -9.27
N SER A 79 5.20 13.72 -8.36
CA SER A 79 5.21 12.26 -8.33
C SER A 79 3.78 11.76 -8.49
N SER A 80 3.52 10.81 -9.38
CA SER A 80 2.19 10.18 -9.51
C SER A 80 2.34 8.68 -9.68
N LEU A 81 1.28 7.91 -9.40
CA LEU A 81 1.32 6.48 -9.67
C LEU A 81 1.29 6.20 -11.17
N THR A 82 1.91 5.09 -11.57
CA THR A 82 1.71 4.50 -12.91
C THR A 82 0.33 3.82 -12.98
N PRO A 83 -0.23 3.61 -14.20
CA PRO A 83 -1.44 2.82 -14.37
C PRO A 83 -1.34 1.42 -13.74
N GLU A 84 -0.17 0.79 -13.84
CA GLU A 84 0.11 -0.53 -13.27
C GLU A 84 0.05 -0.50 -11.74
N ALA A 85 0.58 0.54 -11.11
CA ALA A 85 0.48 0.72 -9.66
C ALA A 85 -0.97 0.95 -9.21
N GLN A 86 -1.75 1.75 -9.95
CA GLN A 86 -3.17 1.97 -9.66
C GLN A 86 -3.99 0.67 -9.79
N GLU A 87 -3.69 -0.14 -10.82
CA GLU A 87 -4.31 -1.44 -11.00
C GLU A 87 -3.93 -2.41 -9.86
N LEU A 88 -2.66 -2.43 -9.46
CA LEU A 88 -2.18 -3.24 -8.33
C LEU A 88 -2.93 -2.89 -7.04
N LEU A 89 -3.08 -1.60 -6.73
CA LEU A 89 -3.83 -1.14 -5.56
C LEU A 89 -5.31 -1.55 -5.63
N THR A 90 -5.92 -1.46 -6.81
CA THR A 90 -7.32 -1.87 -7.04
C THR A 90 -7.50 -3.38 -6.83
N LYS A 91 -6.58 -4.20 -7.34
CA LYS A 91 -6.59 -5.66 -7.14
C LYS A 91 -6.39 -6.01 -5.67
N PHE A 92 -5.47 -5.32 -4.99
CA PHE A 92 -5.21 -5.51 -3.56
C PHE A 92 -6.44 -5.17 -2.70
N ASP A 93 -7.16 -4.09 -3.01
CA ASP A 93 -8.40 -3.74 -2.31
C ASP A 93 -9.47 -4.82 -2.44
N ARG A 94 -9.68 -5.33 -3.66
CA ARG A 94 -10.65 -6.42 -3.91
C ARG A 94 -10.29 -7.68 -3.14
N LEU A 95 -9.01 -8.06 -3.13
CA LEU A 95 -8.52 -9.21 -2.36
C LEU A 95 -8.77 -9.01 -0.86
N ARG A 96 -8.37 -7.86 -0.31
CA ARG A 96 -8.53 -7.52 1.11
C ARG A 96 -10.00 -7.53 1.52
N GLN A 97 -10.90 -7.01 0.68
CA GLN A 97 -12.33 -7.05 0.92
C GLN A 97 -12.87 -8.47 0.99
N GLY A 98 -12.53 -9.33 0.02
CA GLY A 98 -12.98 -10.73 0.01
C GLY A 98 -12.47 -11.52 1.22
N ILE A 99 -11.21 -11.30 1.62
CA ILE A 99 -10.62 -11.93 2.81
C ILE A 99 -11.35 -11.48 4.08
N ASN A 100 -11.59 -10.18 4.24
CA ASN A 100 -12.30 -9.66 5.40
C ASN A 100 -13.71 -10.24 5.49
N GLN A 101 -14.45 -10.30 4.38
CA GLN A 101 -15.77 -10.90 4.35
C GLN A 101 -15.76 -12.36 4.80
N ALA A 102 -14.87 -13.18 4.23
CA ALA A 102 -14.78 -14.60 4.59
C ALA A 102 -14.42 -14.81 6.08
N ILE A 103 -13.57 -13.92 6.62
CA ILE A 103 -13.17 -13.97 8.03
C ILE A 103 -14.30 -13.51 8.94
N ASP A 104 -15.05 -12.48 8.58
CA ASP A 104 -16.22 -12.01 9.32
C ASP A 104 -17.30 -13.10 9.38
N GLU A 105 -17.60 -13.75 8.24
CA GLU A 105 -18.53 -14.88 8.17
C GLU A 105 -18.08 -16.05 9.06
N LYS A 106 -16.78 -16.39 9.03
CA LYS A 106 -16.23 -17.46 9.86
C LYS A 106 -16.25 -17.10 11.34
N PHE A 107 -15.98 -15.85 11.68
CA PHE A 107 -16.01 -15.34 13.05
C PHE A 107 -17.42 -15.43 13.63
N ALA A 108 -18.43 -14.94 12.91
CA ALA A 108 -19.83 -15.02 13.33
C ALA A 108 -20.26 -16.49 13.58
N ALA A 109 -19.91 -17.41 12.68
CA ALA A 109 -20.24 -18.82 12.82
C ALA A 109 -19.60 -19.51 14.05
N ILE A 110 -18.50 -18.99 14.58
CA ILE A 110 -17.77 -19.56 15.73
C ILE A 110 -18.16 -18.86 17.04
N PHE A 111 -18.32 -17.53 17.01
CA PHE A 111 -18.41 -16.68 18.20
C PHE A 111 -19.83 -16.18 18.51
N ASP A 112 -20.79 -16.24 17.57
CA ASP A 112 -22.18 -15.80 17.79
C ASP A 112 -23.11 -16.95 18.21
N ARG A 113 -22.59 -17.95 18.93
CA ARG A 113 -23.40 -18.96 19.65
C ARG A 113 -23.64 -18.55 21.10
#